data_AF-A0A022M716-F1
#
_entry.id   AF-A0A022M716-F1
#
_cell.length_a   1.000
_cell.length_b   1.000
_cell.length_c   1.000
_cell.angle_alpha   90.00
_cell.angle_beta   90.00
_cell.angle_gamma   90.00
#
_symmetry.space_group_name_H-M   'P 1'
#
loop_
_entity.id
_entity.type
_entity.pdbx_description
1 polymer ?
#
loop_
_entity_poly.entity_id
_entity_poly.type
_entity_poly.pdbx_seq_one_letter_code
_entity_poly.pdbx_strand_id
1 'polypeptide(L)'
;MGKIIDHTDEEGRAYREVDRKGAPEIGVEVRPDAAGSWDVRLTVRRFRFSPAGTAARPVSGRGLAHLLVDGRLVGRLHAPEYRLSARLVPRGTHHVTA
;
A
#
# COMPACT_ATOMS: atom_id res chain seq x y z
N MET A 1 5.34 17.35 11.36
CA MET A 1 6.24 16.57 10.48
C MET A 1 6.98 15.57 11.35
N GLY A 2 7.01 14.28 10.99
CA GLY A 2 7.57 13.24 11.84
C GLY A 2 9.10 13.27 11.98
N LYS A 3 9.60 12.77 13.12
CA LYS A 3 11.04 12.68 13.43
C LYS A 3 11.63 11.40 12.83
N ILE A 4 12.80 11.49 12.21
CA ILE A 4 13.54 10.29 11.77
C ILE A 4 14.01 9.54 13.03
N ILE A 5 13.73 8.24 13.09
CA ILE A 5 14.20 7.36 14.16
C ILE A 5 15.37 6.52 13.67
N ASP A 6 16.17 6.02 14.60
CA ASP A 6 17.30 5.12 14.34
C ASP A 6 16.81 3.69 14.11
N HIS A 7 15.91 3.53 13.14
CA HIS A 7 15.38 2.27 12.69
C HIS A 7 15.16 2.35 11.18
N THR A 8 15.52 1.30 10.47
CA THR A 8 15.40 1.23 9.01
C THR A 8 14.61 0.01 8.57
N ASP A 9 14.01 0.07 7.39
CA ASP A 9 13.51 -1.12 6.70
C ASP A 9 14.68 -2.03 6.25
N GLU A 10 14.33 -3.18 5.66
CA GLU A 10 15.29 -4.16 5.13
C GLU A 10 16.20 -3.58 4.04
N GLU A 11 15.79 -2.47 3.40
CA GLU A 11 16.53 -1.78 2.35
C GLU A 11 17.33 -0.57 2.90
N GLY A 12 17.39 -0.39 4.23
CA GLY A 12 18.13 0.67 4.89
C GLY A 12 17.44 2.04 4.90
N ARG A 13 16.13 2.11 4.58
CA ARG A 13 15.37 3.37 4.58
C ARG A 13 14.91 3.71 6.00
N ALA A 14 15.31 4.87 6.49
CA ALA A 14 14.99 5.30 7.85
C ALA A 14 13.49 5.57 8.05
N TYR A 15 12.95 5.01 9.13
CA TYR A 15 11.57 5.25 9.55
C TYR A 15 11.39 6.66 10.11
N ARG A 16 10.15 7.14 10.05
CA ARG A 16 9.72 8.38 10.69
C ARG A 16 8.60 8.14 11.67
N GLU A 17 8.82 8.56 12.91
CA GLU A 17 7.80 8.58 13.94
C GLU A 17 6.91 9.81 13.79
N VAL A 18 5.60 9.60 13.84
CA VAL A 18 4.57 10.65 13.74
C VAL A 18 3.55 10.45 14.86
N ASP A 19 3.05 11.54 15.42
CA ASP A 19 1.96 11.48 16.39
C ASP A 19 0.74 10.78 15.79
N ARG A 20 0.07 9.94 16.58
CA ARG A 20 -1.12 9.20 16.15
C ARG A 20 -2.20 10.09 15.49
N LYS A 21 -2.39 11.31 16.00
CA LYS A 21 -3.35 12.28 15.41
C LYS A 21 -2.99 12.72 14.00
N GLY A 22 -1.70 12.76 13.68
CA GLY A 22 -1.16 13.14 12.37
C GLY A 22 -0.73 11.95 11.51
N ALA A 23 -0.80 10.72 12.03
CA ALA A 23 -0.33 9.54 11.35
C ALA A 23 -1.15 9.25 10.09
N PRO A 24 -0.52 8.88 8.96
CA PRO A 24 -1.22 8.32 7.81
C PRO A 24 -2.07 7.11 8.23
N GLU A 25 -3.26 6.98 7.65
CA GLU A 25 -4.12 5.81 7.82
C GLU A 25 -4.42 5.21 6.46
N ILE A 26 -4.50 3.88 6.41
CA ILE A 26 -4.93 3.12 5.24
C ILE A 26 -5.98 2.08 5.66
N GLY A 27 -7.05 1.98 4.88
CA GLY A 27 -8.04 0.92 4.94
C GLY A 27 -8.04 0.15 3.62
N VAL A 28 -8.20 -1.16 3.69
CA VAL A 28 -8.22 -2.05 2.52
C VAL A 28 -9.59 -2.70 2.42
N GLU A 29 -10.22 -2.57 1.27
CA GLU A 29 -11.45 -3.26 0.93
C GLU A 29 -11.20 -4.14 -0.29
N VAL A 30 -11.64 -5.40 -0.24
CA VAL A 30 -11.51 -6.37 -1.32
C VAL A 30 -12.90 -6.88 -1.69
N ARG A 31 -13.29 -6.73 -2.96
CA ARG A 31 -14.59 -7.16 -3.48
C ARG A 31 -14.41 -8.05 -4.71
N PRO A 32 -15.25 -9.07 -4.91
CA PRO A 32 -15.22 -9.84 -6.16
C PRO A 32 -15.61 -8.95 -7.36
N ASP A 33 -14.97 -9.17 -8.50
CA ASP A 33 -15.23 -8.53 -9.79
C ASP A 33 -15.41 -9.59 -10.90
N ALA A 34 -15.67 -9.16 -12.13
CA ALA A 34 -15.86 -10.00 -13.30
C ALA A 34 -14.71 -11.01 -13.52
N ALA A 35 -15.03 -12.13 -14.16
CA ALA A 35 -14.08 -13.20 -14.51
C ALA A 35 -13.27 -13.77 -13.31
N GLY A 36 -13.83 -13.71 -12.10
CA GLY A 36 -13.17 -14.21 -10.87
C GLY A 36 -12.01 -13.35 -10.39
N SER A 37 -11.88 -12.12 -10.92
CA SER A 37 -10.95 -11.13 -10.41
C SER A 37 -11.50 -10.46 -9.15
N TRP A 38 -10.68 -9.63 -8.52
CA TRP A 38 -11.05 -8.90 -7.31
C TRP A 38 -10.69 -7.43 -7.47
N ASP A 39 -11.61 -6.55 -7.11
CA ASP A 39 -11.35 -5.13 -6.98
C ASP A 39 -10.85 -4.85 -5.57
N VAL A 40 -9.63 -4.33 -5.49
CA VAL A 40 -9.02 -3.84 -4.27
C VAL A 40 -9.14 -2.32 -4.24
N ARG A 41 -9.77 -1.79 -3.20
CA ARG A 41 -9.90 -0.36 -2.97
C ARG A 41 -9.23 0.05 -1.67
N LEU A 42 -8.33 1.01 -1.77
CA LEU A 42 -7.61 1.62 -0.67
C LEU A 42 -8.29 2.94 -0.28
N THR A 43 -8.66 3.05 0.99
CA THR A 43 -9.07 4.32 1.59
C THR A 43 -7.91 4.88 2.37
N VAL A 44 -7.41 6.05 1.97
CA VAL A 44 -6.25 6.67 2.63
C VAL A 44 -6.64 7.97 3.32
N ARG A 45 -6.05 8.25 4.48
CA ARG A 45 -6.16 9.52 5.18
C ARG A 45 -4.78 10.05 5.51
N ARG A 46 -4.57 11.36 5.35
CA ARG A 46 -3.26 12.02 5.54
C ARG A 46 -2.13 11.38 4.72
N PHE A 47 -2.51 10.76 3.59
CA PHE A 47 -1.61 10.18 2.61
C PHE A 47 -2.12 10.47 1.20
N ARG A 48 -1.19 10.63 0.25
CA ARG A 48 -1.48 10.85 -1.17
C ARG A 48 -0.59 9.98 -2.02
N PHE A 49 -1.17 9.34 -3.03
CA PHE A 49 -0.36 8.60 -3.99
C PHE A 49 0.51 9.53 -4.83
N SER A 50 1.75 9.11 -5.05
CA SER A 50 2.67 9.69 -6.01
C SER A 50 2.34 9.12 -7.39
N PRO A 51 2.30 9.93 -8.45
CA PRO A 51 2.18 9.41 -9.82
C PRO A 51 3.28 8.40 -10.16
N ALA A 52 3.01 7.49 -11.09
CA ALA A 52 4.01 6.58 -11.63
C ALA A 52 5.19 7.38 -12.23
N GLY A 53 6.42 6.89 -12.03
CA GLY A 53 7.63 7.59 -12.50
C GLY A 53 8.07 8.77 -11.62
N THR A 54 7.37 9.08 -10.53
CA THR A 54 7.86 10.06 -9.55
C THR A 54 9.22 9.59 -8.99
N ALA A 55 10.20 10.48 -8.98
CA ALA A 55 11.53 10.19 -8.42
C ALA A 55 11.42 9.69 -6.98
N ALA A 56 12.30 8.76 -6.59
CA ALA A 56 12.35 8.16 -5.26
C ALA A 56 12.90 9.14 -4.20
N ARG A 57 12.18 10.25 -3.98
CA ARG A 57 12.47 11.24 -2.94
C ARG A 57 11.42 11.13 -1.84
N PRO A 58 11.83 11.04 -0.57
CA PRO A 58 10.90 10.94 0.54
C PRO A 58 10.13 12.26 0.71
N VAL A 59 8.80 12.20 0.62
CA VAL A 59 7.89 13.33 0.84
C VAL A 59 6.86 12.92 1.88
N SER A 60 6.74 13.67 2.96
CA SER A 60 5.81 13.35 4.05
C SER A 60 4.36 13.23 3.56
N GLY A 61 3.68 12.15 3.96
CA GLY A 61 2.30 11.87 3.57
C GLY A 61 2.14 11.59 2.07
N ARG A 62 3.21 11.23 1.37
CA ARG A 62 3.16 10.88 -0.06
C ARG A 62 3.99 9.65 -0.37
N GLY A 63 3.49 8.80 -1.26
CA GLY A 63 4.22 7.60 -1.66
C GLY A 63 3.40 6.69 -2.55
N LEU A 64 3.69 5.41 -2.47
CA LEU A 64 2.94 4.33 -3.10
C LEU A 64 2.58 3.29 -2.03
N ALA A 65 1.59 2.45 -2.30
CA ALA A 65 1.29 1.29 -1.46
C ALA A 65 1.86 0.02 -2.09
N HIS A 66 2.33 -0.90 -1.25
CA HIS A 66 2.71 -2.25 -1.67
C HIS A 66 1.51 -3.15 -1.43
N LEU A 67 0.96 -3.74 -2.49
CA LEU A 67 -0.09 -4.73 -2.35
C LEU A 67 0.55 -6.11 -2.24
N LEU A 68 0.25 -6.82 -1.16
CA LEU A 68 0.70 -8.18 -0.92
C LEU A 68 -0.48 -9.15 -0.86
N VAL A 69 -0.28 -10.35 -1.40
CA VAL A 69 -1.17 -11.50 -1.24
C VAL A 69 -0.38 -12.62 -0.59
N ASP A 70 -0.83 -13.08 0.58
CA ASP A 70 -0.13 -14.07 1.41
C ASP A 70 1.34 -13.70 1.66
N GLY A 71 1.60 -12.41 1.92
CA GLY A 71 2.94 -11.87 2.15
C GLY A 71 3.81 -11.72 0.89
N ARG A 72 3.32 -12.05 -0.30
CA ARG A 72 4.03 -11.86 -1.58
C ARG A 72 3.61 -10.57 -2.25
N LEU A 73 4.57 -9.71 -2.61
CA LEU A 73 4.32 -8.48 -3.35
C LEU A 73 3.72 -8.80 -4.73
N VAL A 74 2.50 -8.32 -4.98
CA VAL A 74 1.80 -8.47 -6.28
C VAL A 74 1.72 -7.17 -7.06
N GLY A 75 1.86 -6.02 -6.40
CA GLY A 75 1.73 -4.73 -7.06
C GLY A 75 2.26 -3.55 -6.25
N ARG A 76 2.67 -2.50 -6.97
CA ARG A 76 3.02 -1.18 -6.42
C ARG A 76 1.97 -0.19 -6.88
N LEU A 77 1.16 0.32 -5.96
CA LEU A 77 -0.04 1.08 -6.27
C LEU A 77 0.23 2.58 -6.18
N HIS A 78 -0.02 3.26 -7.30
CA HIS A 78 0.02 4.72 -7.45
C HIS A 78 -1.39 5.34 -7.47
N ALA A 79 -2.41 4.53 -7.24
CA ALA A 79 -3.81 4.88 -7.26
C ALA A 79 -4.55 4.05 -6.19
N PRO A 80 -5.70 4.53 -5.70
CA PRO A 80 -6.46 3.84 -4.66
C PRO A 80 -7.15 2.56 -5.14
N GLU A 81 -7.30 2.36 -6.44
CA GLU A 81 -8.01 1.21 -7.01
C GLU A 81 -7.03 0.31 -7.78
N TYR A 82 -7.19 -1.00 -7.59
CA TYR A 82 -6.40 -2.00 -8.27
C TYR A 82 -7.22 -3.26 -8.55
N ARG A 83 -7.16 -3.74 -9.79
CA ARG A 83 -7.75 -5.02 -10.17
C ARG A 83 -6.76 -6.16 -9.96
N LEU A 84 -7.06 -7.03 -9.01
CA LEU A 84 -6.30 -8.21 -8.70
C LEU A 84 -6.77 -9.39 -9.54
N SER A 85 -5.87 -9.95 -10.36
CA SER A 85 -6.18 -11.08 -11.22
C SER A 85 -6.49 -12.34 -10.42
N ALA A 86 -7.47 -13.13 -10.87
CA ALA A 86 -7.78 -14.47 -10.34
C ALA A 86 -6.55 -15.40 -10.30
N ARG A 87 -5.57 -15.19 -11.19
CA ARG A 87 -4.33 -15.99 -11.22
C ARG A 87 -3.44 -15.79 -10.00
N LEU A 88 -3.56 -14.64 -9.33
CA LEU A 88 -2.81 -14.28 -8.13
C LEU A 88 -3.54 -14.71 -6.84
N VAL A 89 -4.81 -15.07 -6.96
CA VAL A 89 -5.67 -15.50 -5.86
C VAL A 89 -6.38 -16.78 -6.29
N PRO A 90 -5.69 -17.93 -6.28
CA PRO A 90 -6.31 -19.21 -6.62
C PRO A 90 -7.47 -19.54 -5.66
N ARG A 91 -8.17 -20.67 -5.89
CA ARG A 91 -9.28 -21.06 -5.01
C ARG A 91 -8.75 -21.30 -3.60
N GLY A 92 -9.29 -20.57 -2.63
CA GLY A 92 -8.91 -20.69 -1.22
C GLY A 92 -9.17 -19.40 -0.46
N THR A 93 -8.73 -19.37 0.79
CA THR A 93 -8.67 -18.15 1.62
C THR A 93 -7.28 -17.55 1.49
N HIS A 94 -7.23 -16.26 1.15
CA HIS A 94 -5.99 -15.52 0.96
C HIS A 94 -6.00 -14.26 1.82
N HIS A 95 -4.82 -13.89 2.31
CA HIS A 95 -4.64 -12.65 3.08
C HIS A 95 -4.16 -11.53 2.16
N VAL A 96 -4.83 -10.38 2.19
CA VAL A 96 -4.45 -9.20 1.42
C VAL A 96 -3.98 -8.10 2.36
N THR A 97 -2.79 -7.57 2.13
CA THR A 97 -2.19 -6.47 2.92
C THR A 97 -1.80 -5.32 1.98
N ALA A 98 -2.00 -4.08 2.41
CA ALA A 98 -1.58 -2.88 1.68
C ALA A 98 -1.10 -1.76 2.63
#